data_AF-A0A357WSQ2-F1
#
_entry.id   AF-A0A357WSQ2-F1
#
_cell.length_a   1.000
_cell.length_b   1.000
_cell.length_c   1.000
_cell.angle_alpha   90.00
_cell.angle_beta   90.00
_cell.angle_gamma   90.00
#
_symmetry.space_group_name_H-M   'P 1'
#
loop_
_entity.id
_entity.type
_entity.pdbx_description
1 polymer ?
#
loop_
_entity_poly.entity_id
_entity_poly.type
_entity_poly.pdbx_seq_one_letter_code
_entity_poly.pdbx_strand_id
1 'polypeptide(L)'
;SVCPGDLVIANAAIRQEGTSQEYLPIAFPAVSDYCVTTALSQAARHTEKAVHVGVVQCKDSFYGQHSPEESPVSFQLQNQWQAWLRGGCLASEMESAALFIVAAARGLHAGCILHVIWNQEREAAGLPNTPVHDTSSAAITAVEAIKILMNS
;
A
#
# COMPACT_ATOMS: atom_id res chain seq x y z
N SER A 1 -10.32 8.63 7.36
CA SER A 1 -9.65 9.12 6.15
C SER A 1 -8.15 9.03 6.35
N VAL A 2 -7.39 8.72 5.29
CA VAL A 2 -5.92 8.66 5.33
C VAL A 2 -5.34 10.06 5.09
N CYS A 3 -4.46 10.54 5.97
CA CYS A 3 -3.88 11.87 5.94
C CYS A 3 -2.36 11.83 5.73
N PRO A 4 -1.74 12.92 5.21
CA PRO A 4 -0.28 13.04 5.18
C PRO A 4 0.33 12.85 6.57
N GLY A 5 1.39 12.05 6.66
CA GLY A 5 2.06 11.70 7.91
C GLY A 5 1.49 10.46 8.63
N ASP A 6 0.36 9.93 8.18
CA ASP A 6 -0.17 8.65 8.66
C ASP A 6 0.68 7.48 8.14
N LEU A 7 0.55 6.33 8.79
CA LEU A 7 1.10 5.06 8.33
C LEU A 7 -0.01 4.18 7.75
N VAL A 8 0.30 3.46 6.67
CA VAL A 8 -0.59 2.45 6.09
C VAL A 8 0.11 1.10 6.11
N ILE A 9 -0.50 0.09 6.73
CA ILE A 9 -0.04 -1.29 6.68
C ILE A 9 -0.90 -2.01 5.63
N ALA A 10 -0.27 -2.45 4.54
CA ALA A 10 -0.98 -3.18 3.51
C ALA A 10 -1.24 -4.62 3.97
N ASN A 11 -2.52 -4.99 4.12
CA ASN A 11 -2.91 -6.39 4.36
C ASN A 11 -3.19 -7.15 3.05
N ALA A 12 -3.42 -6.40 1.97
CA ALA A 12 -3.56 -6.90 0.62
C ALA A 12 -3.23 -5.79 -0.38
N ALA A 13 -2.97 -6.18 -1.62
CA ALA A 13 -2.64 -5.28 -2.71
C ALA A 13 -3.46 -5.56 -3.98
N ILE A 14 -3.97 -4.52 -4.63
CA ILE A 14 -4.59 -4.63 -5.96
C ILE A 14 -3.48 -4.87 -6.98
N ARG A 15 -3.61 -5.96 -7.74
CA ARG A 15 -2.64 -6.44 -8.74
C ARG A 15 -2.83 -5.73 -10.09
N GLN A 16 -2.74 -4.39 -10.11
CA GLN A 16 -2.75 -3.60 -11.36
C GLN A 16 -1.32 -3.44 -11.91
N GLU A 17 -0.55 -4.52 -11.88
CA GLU A 17 0.81 -4.62 -12.39
C GLU A 17 1.05 -5.96 -13.10
N GLY A 18 2.12 -6.05 -13.89
CA GLY A 18 2.44 -7.21 -14.71
C GLY A 18 3.19 -8.31 -13.98
N THR A 19 4.11 -7.96 -13.08
CA THR A 19 5.07 -8.91 -12.47
C THR A 19 4.36 -10.06 -11.78
N SER A 20 3.34 -9.78 -10.97
CA SER A 20 2.65 -10.84 -10.22
C SER A 20 1.95 -11.86 -11.13
N GLN A 21 1.50 -11.46 -12.32
CA GLN A 21 0.81 -12.35 -13.26
C GLN A 21 1.75 -13.38 -13.89
N GLU A 22 3.06 -13.12 -13.89
CA GLU A 22 4.08 -14.08 -14.31
C GLU A 22 4.36 -15.15 -13.23
N TYR A 23 3.91 -14.94 -11.99
CA TYR A 23 4.11 -15.86 -10.88
C TYR A 23 2.87 -16.70 -10.57
N LEU A 24 1.69 -16.07 -10.50
CA LEU A 24 0.42 -16.73 -10.18
C LEU A 24 -0.75 -16.13 -10.98
N PRO A 25 -1.78 -16.92 -11.35
CA PRO A 25 -2.97 -16.42 -12.03
C PRO A 25 -3.61 -15.22 -11.32
N ILE A 26 -4.21 -14.28 -12.05
CA ILE A 26 -4.73 -13.00 -11.50
C ILE A 26 -5.77 -13.19 -10.37
N ALA A 27 -6.50 -14.31 -10.37
CA ALA A 27 -7.47 -14.63 -9.32
C ALA A 27 -6.83 -14.99 -7.97
N PHE A 28 -5.54 -15.34 -7.94
CA PHE A 28 -4.81 -15.57 -6.69
C PHE A 28 -4.61 -14.22 -5.97
N PRO A 29 -4.98 -14.07 -4.69
CA PRO A 29 -4.95 -12.78 -4.03
C PRO A 29 -3.52 -12.40 -3.60
N ALA A 30 -3.14 -11.15 -3.81
CA ALA A 30 -1.91 -10.60 -3.24
C ALA A 30 -2.18 -10.16 -1.79
N VAL A 31 -1.96 -11.06 -0.85
CA VAL A 31 -2.15 -10.82 0.59
C VAL A 31 -0.81 -10.87 1.31
N SER A 32 -0.65 -10.02 2.32
CA SER A 32 0.51 -10.11 3.21
C SER A 32 0.40 -11.30 4.15
N ASP A 33 1.53 -11.69 4.72
CA ASP A 33 1.58 -12.67 5.79
C ASP A 33 0.91 -12.13 7.08
N TYR A 34 0.08 -12.96 7.70
CA TYR A 34 -0.67 -12.61 8.90
C TYR A 34 0.24 -12.22 10.08
N CYS A 35 1.32 -12.97 10.32
CA CYS A 35 2.25 -12.72 11.41
C CYS A 35 3.01 -11.41 11.18
N VAL A 36 3.47 -11.16 9.95
CA VAL A 36 4.15 -9.91 9.59
C VAL A 36 3.22 -8.70 9.74
N THR A 37 1.98 -8.77 9.24
CA THR A 37 1.00 -7.69 9.39
C THR A 37 0.67 -7.40 10.86
N THR A 38 0.55 -8.44 11.67
CA THR A 38 0.27 -8.29 13.11
C THR A 38 1.46 -7.68 13.84
N ALA A 39 2.68 -8.10 13.53
CA ALA A 39 3.90 -7.52 14.10
C ALA A 39 4.05 -6.03 13.72
N LEU A 40 3.79 -5.66 12.46
CA LEU A 40 3.75 -4.26 12.02
C LEU A 40 2.69 -3.47 12.79
N SER A 41 1.49 -4.03 12.94
CA SER A 41 0.38 -3.37 13.65
C SER A 41 0.70 -3.19 15.14
N GLN A 42 1.39 -4.14 15.76
CA GLN A 42 1.85 -4.04 17.15
C GLN A 42 2.94 -2.98 17.29
N ALA A 43 3.96 -3.01 16.43
CA ALA A 43 5.05 -2.04 16.43
C ALA A 43 4.55 -0.60 16.22
N ALA A 44 3.57 -0.42 15.34
CA ALA A 44 3.05 0.90 14.99
C ALA A 44 2.36 1.62 16.16
N ARG A 45 1.87 0.88 17.17
CA ARG A 45 1.25 1.45 18.39
C ARG A 45 2.16 2.42 19.14
N HIS A 46 3.48 2.34 18.94
CA HIS A 46 4.45 3.18 19.62
C HIS A 46 4.82 4.46 18.85
N THR A 47 4.29 4.68 17.65
CA THR A 47 4.75 5.76 16.75
C THR A 47 4.05 7.11 16.91
N GLU A 48 3.05 7.22 17.79
CA GLU A 48 2.15 8.39 17.90
C GLU A 48 1.44 8.80 16.58
N LYS A 49 1.66 8.05 15.49
CA LYS A 49 1.00 8.25 14.19
C LYS A 49 -0.34 7.55 14.15
N ALA A 50 -1.27 8.08 13.37
CA ALA A 50 -2.44 7.30 12.97
C ALA A 50 -2.00 6.19 12.01
N VAL A 51 -2.57 5.00 12.20
CA VAL A 51 -2.21 3.79 11.44
C VAL A 51 -3.49 3.21 10.84
N HIS A 52 -3.44 2.93 9.54
CA HIS A 52 -4.54 2.32 8.81
C HIS A 52 -4.10 0.96 8.28
N VAL A 53 -4.90 -0.07 8.49
CA VAL A 53 -4.64 -1.42 7.95
C VAL A 53 -5.67 -1.72 6.87
N GLY A 54 -5.23 -2.08 5.67
CA GLY A 54 -6.16 -2.38 4.59
C GLY A 54 -5.51 -2.54 3.22
N VAL A 55 -6.34 -2.48 2.18
CA VAL A 55 -5.94 -2.72 0.80
C VAL A 55 -5.23 -1.50 0.23
N VAL A 56 -4.11 -1.73 -0.45
CA VAL A 56 -3.40 -0.72 -1.24
C VAL A 56 -3.46 -1.07 -2.73
N GLN A 57 -3.23 -0.10 -3.59
CA GLN A 57 -3.13 -0.32 -5.03
C GLN A 57 -1.67 -0.35 -5.47
N CYS A 58 -1.29 -1.37 -6.25
CA CYS A 58 -0.01 -1.40 -6.99
C CYS A 58 -0.24 -1.07 -8.45
N LYS A 59 0.75 -0.46 -9.08
CA LYS A 59 0.74 -0.09 -10.50
C LYS A 59 2.16 -0.10 -11.08
N ASP A 60 2.26 -0.33 -12.39
CA ASP A 60 3.52 -0.20 -13.12
C ASP A 60 3.78 1.24 -13.61
N SER A 61 2.76 2.09 -13.68
CA SER A 61 2.86 3.46 -14.20
C SER A 61 2.54 4.49 -13.12
N PHE A 62 3.58 5.15 -12.61
CA PHE A 62 3.44 6.27 -11.67
C PHE A 62 2.63 7.42 -12.28
N TYR A 63 2.97 7.85 -13.50
CA TYR A 63 2.26 8.93 -14.20
C TYR A 63 0.81 8.57 -14.52
N GLY A 64 0.48 7.29 -14.70
CA GLY A 64 -0.89 6.82 -14.85
C GLY A 64 -1.78 7.05 -13.61
N GLN A 65 -1.19 7.26 -12.43
CA GLN A 65 -1.95 7.67 -11.24
C GLN A 65 -2.20 9.17 -11.20
N HIS A 66 -1.19 9.98 -11.52
CA HIS A 66 -1.21 11.43 -11.25
C HIS A 66 -1.62 12.30 -12.44
N SER A 67 -1.44 11.79 -13.66
CA SER A 67 -1.87 12.45 -14.91
C SER A 67 -2.62 11.44 -15.79
N PRO A 68 -3.67 10.77 -15.27
CA PRO A 68 -4.38 9.73 -16.01
C PRO A 68 -5.02 10.24 -17.30
N GLU A 69 -5.41 11.52 -17.36
CA GLU A 69 -6.00 12.19 -18.53
C GLU A 69 -5.04 12.31 -19.72
N GLU A 70 -3.73 12.35 -19.48
CA GLU A 70 -2.70 12.40 -20.54
C GLU A 70 -2.45 11.01 -21.16
N SER A 71 -2.92 9.94 -20.51
CA SER A 71 -2.72 8.58 -20.96
C SER A 71 -3.65 8.19 -22.12
N PRO A 72 -3.16 7.46 -23.15
CA PRO A 72 -4.02 6.88 -24.18
C PRO A 72 -5.11 5.93 -23.63
N VAL A 73 -4.94 5.42 -22.41
CA VAL A 73 -5.91 4.56 -21.71
C VAL A 73 -6.58 5.28 -20.54
N SER A 74 -6.69 6.61 -20.61
CA SER A 74 -7.27 7.47 -19.56
C SER A 74 -8.62 6.97 -19.05
N PHE A 75 -9.52 6.58 -19.96
CA PHE A 75 -10.84 6.03 -19.62
C PHE A 75 -10.76 4.81 -18.71
N GLN A 76 -9.79 3.92 -18.92
CA GLN A 76 -9.62 2.72 -18.10
C GLN A 76 -9.07 3.09 -16.73
N LEU A 77 -8.04 3.94 -16.69
CA LEU A 77 -7.39 4.36 -15.44
C LEU A 77 -8.39 5.09 -14.53
N GLN A 78 -9.15 6.03 -15.06
CA GLN A 78 -10.15 6.79 -14.30
C GLN A 78 -11.30 5.90 -13.79
N ASN A 79 -11.80 4.97 -14.62
CA ASN A 79 -12.86 4.05 -14.19
C ASN A 79 -12.37 3.07 -13.11
N GLN A 80 -11.16 2.53 -13.25
CA GLN A 80 -10.56 1.65 -12.25
C GLN A 80 -10.29 2.41 -10.94
N TRP A 81 -9.76 3.62 -11.02
CA TRP A 81 -9.54 4.47 -9.85
C TRP A 81 -10.81 4.68 -9.02
N GLN A 82 -11.93 5.00 -9.68
CA GLN A 82 -13.23 5.13 -9.01
C GLN A 82 -13.70 3.83 -8.35
N ALA A 83 -13.43 2.68 -8.97
CA ALA A 83 -13.70 1.38 -8.36
C ALA A 83 -12.86 1.16 -7.09
N TRP A 84 -11.59 1.53 -7.10
CA TRP A 84 -10.68 1.41 -5.95
C TRP A 84 -11.11 2.28 -4.78
N LEU A 85 -11.49 3.55 -5.04
CA LEU A 85 -12.00 4.45 -4.00
C LEU A 85 -13.27 3.89 -3.35
N ARG A 86 -14.23 3.43 -4.16
CA ARG A 86 -15.50 2.85 -3.67
C ARG A 86 -15.30 1.52 -2.96
N GLY A 87 -14.26 0.78 -3.32
CA GLY A 87 -13.85 -0.46 -2.66
C GLY A 87 -13.10 -0.26 -1.35
N GLY A 88 -12.78 0.99 -0.97
CA GLY A 88 -12.08 1.30 0.28
C GLY A 88 -10.56 1.15 0.22
N CYS A 89 -9.96 1.22 -0.98
CA CYS A 89 -8.50 1.27 -1.13
C CYS A 89 -7.92 2.46 -0.36
N LEU A 90 -6.88 2.22 0.44
CA LEU A 90 -6.34 3.21 1.38
C LEU A 90 -5.27 4.11 0.76
N ALA A 91 -4.39 3.52 -0.06
CA ALA A 91 -3.23 4.19 -0.63
C ALA A 91 -2.84 3.55 -1.96
N SER A 92 -1.93 4.21 -2.69
CA SER A 92 -1.38 3.73 -3.95
C SER A 92 0.15 3.74 -3.87
N GLU A 93 0.76 2.60 -4.20
CA GLU A 93 2.21 2.36 -4.31
C GLU A 93 2.47 1.45 -5.51
N MET A 94 3.59 0.71 -5.58
CA MET A 94 4.01 0.04 -6.81
C MET A 94 4.56 -1.38 -6.62
N GLU A 95 4.91 -1.82 -5.41
CA GLU A 95 5.72 -3.03 -5.21
C GLU A 95 5.02 -4.15 -4.44
N SER A 96 4.03 -3.84 -3.59
CA SER A 96 3.50 -4.79 -2.62
C SER A 96 2.81 -6.01 -3.26
N ALA A 97 2.08 -5.83 -4.37
CA ALA A 97 1.40 -6.91 -5.09
C ALA A 97 2.41 -7.94 -5.61
N ALA A 98 3.49 -7.48 -6.24
CA ALA A 98 4.56 -8.33 -6.71
C ALA A 98 5.23 -9.05 -5.53
N LEU A 99 5.61 -8.33 -4.47
CA LEU A 99 6.28 -8.93 -3.31
C LEU A 99 5.41 -9.98 -2.60
N PHE A 100 4.12 -9.72 -2.41
CA PHE A 100 3.21 -10.66 -1.77
C PHE A 100 3.01 -11.92 -2.62
N ILE A 101 2.88 -11.78 -3.94
CA ILE A 101 2.70 -12.91 -4.85
C ILE A 101 3.98 -13.73 -4.99
N VAL A 102 5.15 -13.09 -5.09
CA VAL A 102 6.45 -13.76 -5.09
C VAL A 102 6.65 -14.53 -3.80
N ALA A 103 6.35 -13.92 -2.65
CA ALA A 103 6.47 -14.56 -1.35
C ALA A 103 5.57 -15.81 -1.26
N ALA A 104 4.30 -15.70 -1.67
CA ALA A 104 3.38 -16.84 -1.72
C ALA A 104 3.90 -17.95 -2.65
N ALA A 105 4.39 -17.60 -3.84
CA ALA A 105 4.94 -18.56 -4.81
C ALA A 105 6.27 -19.20 -4.39
N ARG A 106 6.92 -18.67 -3.34
CA ARG A 106 8.21 -19.16 -2.81
C ARG A 106 8.11 -19.72 -1.39
N GLY A 107 6.93 -19.69 -0.77
CA GLY A 107 6.76 -20.11 0.63
C GLY A 107 7.48 -19.18 1.62
N LEU A 108 7.54 -17.88 1.32
CA LEU A 108 8.14 -16.85 2.17
C LEU A 108 7.05 -15.99 2.83
N HIS A 109 7.43 -15.28 3.89
CA HIS A 109 6.57 -14.30 4.56
C HIS A 109 6.93 -12.89 4.08
N ALA A 110 5.91 -12.08 3.75
CA ALA A 110 6.08 -10.69 3.33
C ALA A 110 5.00 -9.81 3.96
N GLY A 111 5.34 -8.55 4.23
CA GLY A 111 4.41 -7.53 4.68
C GLY A 111 4.91 -6.15 4.24
N CYS A 112 4.04 -5.14 4.35
CA CYS A 112 4.36 -3.80 3.88
C CYS A 112 3.78 -2.75 4.83
N ILE A 113 4.60 -1.73 5.09
CA ILE A 113 4.22 -0.51 5.79
C ILE A 113 4.67 0.69 4.94
N LEU A 114 3.76 1.64 4.79
CA LEU A 114 3.92 2.81 3.95
C LEU A 114 3.77 4.06 4.80
N HIS A 115 4.53 5.09 4.43
CA HIS A 115 4.34 6.44 4.92
C HIS A 115 3.49 7.23 3.93
N VAL A 116 2.44 7.89 4.40
CA VAL A 116 1.58 8.70 3.53
C VAL A 116 2.23 10.06 3.31
N ILE A 117 2.83 10.26 2.14
CA ILE A 117 3.46 11.54 1.80
C ILE A 117 2.40 12.61 1.55
N TRP A 118 1.38 12.30 0.75
CA TRP A 118 0.28 13.19 0.41
C TRP A 118 -0.96 12.37 -0.01
N ASN A 119 -2.13 13.01 -0.09
CA ASN A 119 -3.36 12.37 -0.57
C ASN A 119 -4.07 13.21 -1.65
N GLN A 120 -4.00 12.76 -2.91
CA GLN A 120 -4.61 13.45 -4.06
C GLN A 120 -6.13 13.63 -3.95
N GLU A 121 -6.85 12.71 -3.30
CA GLU A 121 -8.32 12.81 -3.17
C GLU A 121 -8.72 13.86 -2.14
N ARG A 122 -7.88 14.07 -1.11
CA ARG A 122 -8.06 15.18 -0.16
C ARG A 122 -7.83 16.52 -0.84
N GLU A 123 -6.79 16.62 -1.67
CA GLU A 123 -6.51 17.82 -2.46
C GLU A 123 -7.67 18.15 -3.41
N ALA A 124 -8.16 17.17 -4.16
CA ALA A 124 -9.32 17.32 -5.04
C ALA A 124 -10.59 17.76 -4.28
N ALA A 125 -10.75 17.35 -3.03
CA ALA A 125 -11.84 17.75 -2.15
C ALA A 125 -11.60 19.09 -1.42
N GLY A 126 -10.47 19.78 -1.64
CA GLY A 126 -10.12 21.03 -0.96
C GLY A 126 -9.80 20.88 0.54
N LEU A 127 -9.41 19.69 0.98
CA LEU A 127 -9.07 19.38 2.37
C LEU A 127 -7.57 19.62 2.66
N PRO A 128 -7.18 19.85 3.93
CA PRO A 128 -5.77 20.01 4.31
C PRO A 128 -4.92 18.82 3.86
N ASN A 129 -3.80 19.10 3.18
CA ASN A 129 -2.99 18.08 2.51
C ASN A 129 -1.51 18.43 2.38
N THR A 130 -0.93 19.11 3.37
CA THR A 130 0.49 19.45 3.36
C THR A 130 1.36 18.19 3.34
N PRO A 131 2.25 18.02 2.35
CA PRO A 131 3.05 16.81 2.25
C PRO A 131 4.00 16.61 3.46
N VAL A 132 4.17 15.35 3.87
CA VAL A 132 5.12 14.96 4.93
C VAL A 132 6.11 13.98 4.33
N HIS A 133 7.39 14.35 4.25
CA HIS A 133 8.42 13.52 3.60
C HIS A 133 9.29 12.72 4.56
N ASP A 134 9.20 12.97 5.87
CA ASP A 134 9.93 12.19 6.87
C ASP A 134 9.31 10.79 7.01
N THR A 135 10.01 9.79 6.51
CA THR A 135 9.60 8.38 6.51
C THR A 135 10.10 7.61 7.73
N SER A 136 10.78 8.28 8.68
CA SER A 136 11.43 7.63 9.82
C SER A 136 10.46 6.77 10.63
N SER A 137 9.21 7.21 10.83
CA SER A 137 8.21 6.44 11.57
C SER A 137 7.90 5.09 10.92
N ALA A 138 7.82 5.02 9.58
CA ALA A 138 7.59 3.76 8.88
C ALA A 138 8.80 2.82 9.00
N ALA A 139 10.02 3.35 8.84
CA ALA A 139 11.25 2.58 8.96
C ALA A 139 11.46 2.03 10.39
N ILE A 140 11.26 2.88 11.42
CA ILE A 140 11.35 2.46 12.82
C ILE A 140 10.31 1.38 13.11
N THR A 141 9.07 1.54 12.64
CA THR A 141 8.03 0.51 12.81
C THR A 141 8.42 -0.81 12.18
N ALA A 142 8.98 -0.80 10.98
CA ALA A 142 9.44 -2.01 10.31
C ALA A 142 10.55 -2.72 11.10
N VAL A 143 11.51 -1.97 11.63
CA VAL A 143 12.59 -2.52 12.48
C VAL A 143 12.02 -3.14 13.76
N GLU A 144 11.10 -2.45 14.44
CA GLU A 144 10.45 -2.98 15.65
C GLU A 144 9.60 -4.22 15.36
N ALA A 145 8.92 -4.27 14.21
CA ALA A 145 8.17 -5.45 13.79
C ALA A 145 9.10 -6.66 13.55
N ILE A 146 10.26 -6.44 12.94
CA ILE A 146 11.28 -7.50 12.78
C ILE A 146 11.73 -8.02 14.15
N LYS A 147 11.98 -7.13 15.13
CA LYS A 147 12.33 -7.55 16.49
C LYS A 147 11.24 -8.38 17.15
N ILE A 148 9.97 -8.02 16.94
CA ILE A 148 8.83 -8.82 17.43
C ILE A 148 8.87 -10.22 16.82
N LEU A 149 9.01 -10.33 15.49
CA LEU A 149 9.04 -11.60 14.77
C LEU A 149 10.21 -12.50 15.16
N MET A 150 11.38 -11.93 15.46
CA MET A 150 12.55 -12.70 15.92
C MET A 150 12.37 -13.35 17.30
N ASN A 151 11.46 -12.83 18.12
CA ASN A 151 11.19 -13.30 19.48
C ASN A 151 9.86 -14.05 19.60
N SER A 152 9.20 -14.33 18.47
CA SER A 152 7.90 -15.01 18.37
C SER A 152 8.03 -16.52 18.20
#